data_AF-A0A0D3EYD7-F1
#
_entry.id   AF-A0A0D3EYD7-F1
#
_cell.length_a   1.000
_cell.length_b   1.000
_cell.length_c   1.000
_cell.angle_alpha   90.00
_cell.angle_beta   90.00
_cell.angle_gamma   90.00
#
_symmetry.space_group_name_H-M   'P 1'
#
loop_
_entity.id
_entity.type
_entity.pdbx_description
1 polymer ?
#
loop_
_entity_poly.entity_id
_entity_poly.type
_entity_poly.pdbx_seq_one_letter_code
_entity_poly.pdbx_strand_id
1 'polypeptide(L)'
;MNEHLRFEDGWKILEQGIVKCSKLLEDCPGGRPTVNEYMNYYDCAYRMAVQKDQYCQEMYNSYKATHESCVCAMVFSYFNNEISDVLLTLIRQERDGCNVDMNLLMGIMRGICRSEVKTKLRSAVIQDTYLYYSRKSYEWIVQYPLQDYLAKVQETVQKETKRLIHYLCISEEEGSGLCLKAVSAPLMQAYENYTKEKHIGGQVLLQTYKTVEDDLLDRCSRLTIDNGLDNNSFSHME
;
A
#
# COMPACT_ATOMS: atom_id res chain seq x y z
N MET A 1 -46.17 7.67 -20.90
CA MET A 1 -45.20 6.62 -21.27
C MET A 1 -43.84 7.15 -20.89
N ASN A 2 -43.20 6.59 -19.86
CA ASN A 2 -41.79 6.89 -19.61
C ASN A 2 -41.00 6.24 -20.74
N GLU A 3 -40.38 7.06 -21.58
CA GLU A 3 -39.51 6.61 -22.66
C GLU A 3 -38.36 5.80 -22.05
N HIS A 4 -38.12 4.60 -22.60
CA HIS A 4 -37.11 3.68 -22.09
C HIS A 4 -35.72 4.31 -22.27
N LEU A 5 -35.07 4.67 -21.15
CA LEU A 5 -33.73 5.24 -21.14
C LEU A 5 -32.69 4.11 -21.22
N ARG A 6 -31.84 4.11 -22.25
CA ARG A 6 -30.72 3.17 -22.31
C ARG A 6 -29.68 3.51 -21.25
N PHE A 7 -28.97 2.50 -20.75
CA PHE A 7 -27.94 2.70 -19.72
C PHE A 7 -26.89 3.71 -20.17
N GLU A 8 -26.39 3.58 -21.40
CA GLU A 8 -25.31 4.42 -21.92
C GLU A 8 -25.72 5.89 -22.03
N ASP A 9 -26.98 6.15 -22.36
CA ASP A 9 -27.51 7.51 -22.49
C ASP A 9 -27.75 8.15 -21.12
N GLY A 10 -28.28 7.38 -20.17
CA GLY A 10 -28.41 7.83 -18.78
C GLY A 10 -27.05 8.03 -18.09
N TRP A 11 -26.11 7.12 -18.32
CA TRP A 11 -24.76 7.21 -17.76
C TRP A 11 -24.02 8.47 -18.25
N LYS A 12 -24.15 8.83 -19.53
CA LYS A 12 -23.58 10.10 -20.06
C LYS A 12 -24.09 11.33 -19.32
N ILE A 13 -25.37 11.35 -18.91
CA ILE A 13 -25.94 12.46 -18.13
C ILE A 13 -25.32 12.50 -16.73
N LEU A 14 -25.19 11.35 -16.07
CA LEU A 14 -24.58 11.26 -14.73
C LEU A 14 -23.08 11.60 -14.76
N GLU A 15 -22.35 11.16 -15.77
CA GLU A 15 -20.93 11.45 -15.96
C GLU A 15 -20.66 12.95 -16.13
N GLN A 16 -21.54 13.68 -16.84
CA GLN A 16 -21.46 15.15 -16.90
C GLN A 16 -21.60 15.79 -15.51
N GLY A 17 -22.48 15.24 -14.67
CA GLY A 17 -22.62 15.66 -13.28
C GLY A 17 -21.35 15.42 -12.47
N ILE A 18 -20.73 14.25 -12.62
CA ILE A 18 -19.45 13.92 -11.96
C ILE A 18 -18.35 14.89 -12.37
N VAL A 19 -18.17 15.13 -13.68
CA VAL A 19 -17.16 16.07 -14.22
C VAL A 19 -17.43 17.51 -13.76
N LYS A 20 -18.68 17.90 -13.61
CA LYS A 20 -18.99 19.25 -13.10
C LYS A 20 -18.62 19.35 -11.62
N CYS A 21 -19.03 18.36 -10.81
CA CYS A 21 -18.67 18.29 -9.40
C CYS A 21 -17.16 18.18 -9.16
N SER A 22 -16.38 17.54 -10.05
CA SER A 22 -14.93 17.46 -9.87
C SER A 22 -14.25 18.82 -9.94
N LYS A 23 -14.77 19.75 -10.75
CA LYS A 23 -14.26 21.15 -10.83
C LYS A 23 -14.43 21.92 -9.52
N LEU A 24 -15.25 21.43 -8.59
CA LEU A 24 -15.33 21.98 -7.23
C LEU A 24 -14.06 21.76 -6.43
N LEU A 25 -13.35 20.66 -6.70
CA LEU A 25 -12.11 20.31 -6.02
C LEU A 25 -10.94 21.18 -6.50
N GLU A 26 -11.08 21.85 -7.65
CA GLU A 26 -10.09 22.74 -8.25
C GLU A 26 -10.37 24.23 -7.98
N ASP A 27 -11.30 24.55 -7.06
CA ASP A 27 -11.74 25.92 -6.73
C ASP A 27 -12.10 26.79 -7.96
N CYS A 28 -12.55 26.16 -9.05
CA CYS A 28 -12.87 26.86 -10.30
C CYS A 28 -14.24 27.57 -10.22
N PRO A 29 -14.33 28.88 -10.52
CA PRO A 29 -15.62 29.58 -10.56
C PRO A 29 -16.53 29.01 -11.65
N GLY A 30 -17.73 28.56 -11.26
CA GLY A 30 -18.69 27.87 -12.15
C GLY A 30 -18.70 26.33 -12.05
N GLY A 31 -17.91 25.74 -11.14
CA GLY A 31 -17.88 24.29 -10.91
C GLY A 31 -19.12 23.70 -10.24
N ARG A 32 -20.01 24.53 -9.66
CA ARG A 32 -21.24 24.02 -9.00
C ARG A 32 -22.32 23.73 -10.05
N PRO A 33 -22.96 22.55 -10.01
CA PRO A 33 -24.20 22.34 -10.74
C PRO A 33 -25.25 23.39 -10.34
N THR A 34 -25.98 23.91 -11.33
CA THR A 34 -27.18 24.69 -11.09
C THR A 34 -28.29 23.79 -10.51
N VAL A 35 -29.34 24.40 -9.95
CA VAL A 35 -30.50 23.65 -9.44
C VAL A 35 -31.10 22.76 -10.54
N ASN A 36 -31.25 23.28 -11.77
CA ASN A 36 -31.79 22.52 -12.89
C ASN A 36 -30.91 21.32 -13.27
N GLU A 37 -29.59 21.49 -13.26
CA GLU A 37 -28.66 20.39 -13.53
C GLU A 37 -28.70 19.33 -12.43
N TYR A 38 -28.69 19.76 -11.15
CA TYR A 38 -28.81 18.84 -10.01
C TYR A 38 -30.10 18.02 -10.08
N MET A 39 -31.23 18.67 -10.37
CA MET A 39 -32.53 18.01 -10.55
C MET A 39 -32.52 17.04 -11.73
N ASN A 40 -31.88 17.41 -12.85
CA ASN A 40 -31.74 16.53 -14.01
C ASN A 40 -30.90 15.29 -13.71
N TYR A 41 -29.80 15.42 -12.97
CA TYR A 41 -28.99 14.26 -12.56
C TYR A 41 -29.76 13.34 -11.63
N TYR A 42 -30.49 13.90 -10.67
CA TYR A 42 -31.32 13.13 -9.74
C TYR A 42 -32.45 12.39 -10.47
N ASP A 43 -33.19 13.07 -11.33
CA ASP A 43 -34.26 12.46 -12.13
C ASP A 43 -33.72 11.34 -13.02
N CYS A 44 -32.57 11.56 -13.67
CA CYS A 44 -31.90 10.54 -14.47
C CYS A 44 -31.56 9.30 -13.64
N ALA A 45 -30.90 9.46 -12.50
CA ALA A 45 -30.54 8.34 -11.62
C ALA A 45 -31.77 7.59 -11.10
N TYR A 46 -32.82 8.33 -10.71
CA TYR A 46 -34.09 7.75 -10.26
C TYR A 46 -34.76 6.94 -11.37
N ARG A 47 -34.88 7.50 -12.58
CA ARG A 47 -35.45 6.81 -13.74
C ARG A 47 -34.68 5.55 -14.07
N MET A 48 -33.35 5.60 -14.08
CA MET A 48 -32.52 4.41 -14.31
C MET A 48 -32.74 3.34 -13.25
N ALA A 49 -32.79 3.72 -11.97
CA ALA A 49 -32.99 2.80 -10.86
C ALA A 49 -34.35 2.09 -10.87
N VAL A 50 -35.42 2.82 -11.18
CA VAL A 50 -36.79 2.26 -11.22
C VAL A 50 -37.04 1.46 -12.52
N GLN A 51 -36.29 1.72 -13.59
CA GLN A 51 -36.51 1.06 -14.88
C GLN A 51 -35.99 -0.38 -14.91
N LYS A 52 -34.78 -0.63 -14.37
CA LYS A 52 -34.17 -1.97 -14.32
C LYS A 52 -33.30 -2.11 -13.08
N ASP A 53 -33.54 -3.15 -12.27
CA ASP A 53 -32.75 -3.44 -11.07
C ASP A 53 -31.23 -3.53 -11.34
N GLN A 54 -30.87 -4.13 -12.48
CA GLN A 54 -29.47 -4.26 -12.90
C GLN A 54 -28.75 -2.90 -13.06
N TYR A 55 -29.47 -1.84 -13.43
CA TYR A 55 -28.88 -0.50 -13.62
C TYR A 55 -28.37 0.09 -12.32
N CYS A 56 -28.94 -0.24 -11.16
CA CYS A 56 -28.42 0.20 -9.87
C CYS A 56 -26.98 -0.29 -9.64
N GLN A 57 -26.73 -1.57 -9.92
CA GLN A 57 -25.40 -2.16 -9.75
C GLN A 57 -24.41 -1.61 -10.79
N GLU A 58 -24.84 -1.46 -12.04
CA GLU A 58 -24.01 -0.88 -13.10
C GLU A 58 -23.67 0.60 -12.81
N MET A 59 -24.64 1.42 -12.39
CA MET A 59 -24.41 2.81 -11.99
C MET A 59 -23.41 2.91 -10.84
N TYR A 60 -23.53 2.05 -9.83
CA TYR A 60 -22.60 2.03 -8.69
C TYR A 60 -21.18 1.68 -9.14
N ASN A 61 -21.02 0.62 -9.95
CA ASN A 61 -19.71 0.20 -10.44
C ASN A 61 -19.05 1.26 -11.32
N SER A 62 -19.83 1.85 -12.25
CA SER A 62 -19.35 2.93 -13.11
C SER A 62 -19.00 4.18 -12.32
N TYR A 63 -19.82 4.58 -11.34
CA TYR A 63 -19.52 5.70 -10.44
C TYR A 63 -18.23 5.47 -9.68
N LYS A 64 -18.06 4.28 -9.09
CA LYS A 64 -16.85 3.92 -8.35
C LYS A 64 -15.61 4.05 -9.23
N ALA A 65 -15.65 3.53 -10.46
CA ALA A 65 -14.54 3.61 -11.41
C ALA A 65 -14.24 5.05 -11.85
N THR A 66 -15.26 5.83 -12.22
CA THR A 66 -15.09 7.23 -12.65
C THR A 66 -14.60 8.11 -11.49
N HIS A 67 -15.12 7.91 -10.28
CA HIS A 67 -14.68 8.63 -9.10
C HIS A 67 -13.22 8.32 -8.75
N GLU A 68 -12.83 7.03 -8.77
CA GLU A 68 -11.44 6.62 -8.57
C GLU A 68 -10.52 7.26 -9.60
N SER A 69 -10.85 7.17 -10.90
CA SER A 69 -10.08 7.80 -11.98
C SER A 69 -9.98 9.32 -11.84
N CYS A 70 -11.07 9.98 -11.46
CA CYS A 70 -11.10 11.44 -11.29
C CYS A 70 -10.21 11.90 -10.13
N VAL A 71 -10.37 11.31 -8.94
CA VAL A 71 -9.52 11.60 -7.78
C VAL A 71 -8.06 11.33 -8.11
N CYS A 72 -7.80 10.21 -8.80
CA CYS A 72 -6.48 9.89 -9.29
C CYS A 72 -5.94 11.02 -10.18
N ALA A 73 -6.60 11.37 -11.28
CA ALA A 73 -6.11 12.39 -12.22
C ALA A 73 -5.83 13.75 -11.54
N MET A 74 -6.73 14.21 -10.66
CA MET A 74 -6.57 15.49 -9.97
C MET A 74 -5.39 15.48 -8.99
N VAL A 75 -5.26 14.42 -8.19
CA VAL A 75 -4.17 14.31 -7.20
C VAL A 75 -2.84 13.99 -7.91
N PHE A 76 -2.84 13.17 -8.97
CA PHE A 76 -1.62 12.71 -9.62
C PHE A 76 -0.90 13.75 -10.47
N SER A 77 -1.58 14.77 -10.97
CA SER A 77 -0.89 15.88 -11.66
C SER A 77 0.13 16.60 -10.75
N TYR A 78 -0.03 16.47 -9.43
CA TYR A 78 0.91 16.95 -8.42
C TYR A 78 1.91 15.88 -7.96
N PHE A 79 1.71 14.59 -8.27
CA PHE A 79 2.63 13.49 -7.96
C PHE A 79 3.82 13.45 -8.92
N ASN A 80 4.65 14.48 -8.84
CA ASN A 80 6.01 14.46 -9.37
C ASN A 80 6.98 13.77 -8.40
N ASN A 81 8.28 13.80 -8.73
CA ASN A 81 9.34 13.26 -7.86
C ASN A 81 9.31 13.87 -6.44
N GLU A 82 8.77 15.08 -6.27
CA GLU A 82 8.71 15.80 -4.99
C GLU A 82 7.83 15.11 -3.95
N ILE A 83 6.58 14.75 -4.29
CA ILE A 83 5.71 14.04 -3.33
C ILE A 83 6.29 12.66 -3.00
N SER A 84 6.90 11.99 -3.99
CA SER A 84 7.58 10.72 -3.73
C SER A 84 8.73 10.91 -2.73
N ASP A 85 9.56 11.95 -2.88
CA ASP A 85 10.66 12.23 -1.97
C ASP A 85 10.20 12.59 -0.55
N VAL A 86 9.13 13.38 -0.42
CA VAL A 86 8.49 13.69 0.86
C VAL A 86 7.98 12.42 1.54
N LEU A 87 7.27 11.55 0.81
CA LEU A 87 6.76 10.29 1.36
C LEU A 87 7.89 9.36 1.79
N LEU A 88 8.93 9.21 0.97
CA LEU A 88 10.10 8.41 1.33
C LEU A 88 10.81 8.99 2.55
N THR A 89 10.89 10.31 2.68
CA THR A 89 11.44 10.98 3.87
C THR A 89 10.63 10.68 5.12
N LEU A 90 9.31 10.75 5.06
CA LEU A 90 8.43 10.38 6.19
C LEU A 90 8.60 8.91 6.59
N ILE A 91 8.72 8.00 5.60
CA ILE A 91 8.99 6.58 5.87
C ILE A 91 10.34 6.40 6.58
N ARG A 92 11.40 7.06 6.12
CA ARG A 92 12.73 6.99 6.78
C ARG A 92 12.68 7.54 8.21
N GLN A 93 12.00 8.66 8.42
CA GLN A 93 11.80 9.25 9.74
C GLN A 93 11.07 8.29 10.69
N GLU A 94 10.00 7.63 10.22
CA GLU A 94 9.31 6.61 11.00
C GLU A 94 10.23 5.43 11.32
N ARG A 95 11.06 4.98 10.37
CA ARG A 95 12.04 3.92 10.59
C ARG A 95 13.08 4.28 11.65
N ASP A 96 13.51 5.55 11.68
CA ASP A 96 14.43 6.11 12.68
C ASP A 96 13.74 6.41 14.03
N GLY A 97 12.43 6.16 14.15
CA GLY A 97 11.67 6.34 15.39
C GLY A 97 11.21 7.77 15.64
N CYS A 98 11.24 8.64 14.62
CA CYS A 98 10.67 9.98 14.71
C CYS A 98 9.15 9.91 14.84
N ASN A 99 8.57 10.91 15.51
CA ASN A 99 7.12 11.06 15.58
C ASN A 99 6.58 11.53 14.23
N VAL A 100 5.99 10.61 13.47
CA VAL A 100 5.37 10.84 12.17
C VAL A 100 3.85 10.71 12.32
N ASP A 101 3.08 11.59 11.67
CA ASP A 101 1.64 11.41 11.57
C ASP A 101 1.33 10.20 10.65
N MET A 102 1.20 9.04 11.29
CA MET A 102 0.93 7.78 10.60
C MET A 102 -0.45 7.76 9.94
N ASN A 103 -1.43 8.53 10.46
CA ASN A 103 -2.74 8.61 9.83
C ASN A 103 -2.64 9.34 8.49
N LEU A 104 -1.88 10.44 8.45
CA LEU A 104 -1.62 11.18 7.21
C LEU A 104 -0.82 10.34 6.21
N LEU A 105 0.30 9.74 6.64
CA LEU A 105 1.13 8.89 5.79
C LEU A 105 0.29 7.73 5.21
N MET A 106 -0.45 7.03 6.05
CA MET A 106 -1.26 5.89 5.61
C MET A 106 -2.46 6.29 4.76
N GLY A 107 -3.06 7.45 5.02
CA GLY A 107 -4.13 8.00 4.18
C GLY A 107 -3.65 8.23 2.75
N ILE A 108 -2.49 8.88 2.60
CA ILE A 108 -1.88 9.15 1.29
C ILE A 108 -1.49 7.84 0.60
N MET A 109 -0.79 6.94 1.31
CA MET A 109 -0.34 5.66 0.75
C MET A 109 -1.52 4.80 0.25
N ARG A 110 -2.63 4.72 1.01
CA ARG A 110 -3.86 4.03 0.58
C ARG A 110 -4.47 4.64 -0.68
N GLY A 111 -4.46 5.97 -0.80
CA GLY A 111 -4.89 6.66 -2.00
C GLY A 111 -4.05 6.28 -3.22
N ILE A 112 -2.72 6.28 -3.07
CA ILE A 112 -1.80 5.94 -4.16
C ILE A 112 -1.90 4.45 -4.54
N CYS A 113 -2.06 3.54 -3.58
CA CYS A 113 -2.16 2.11 -3.87
C CYS A 113 -3.42 1.76 -4.69
N ARG A 114 -4.43 2.64 -4.70
CA ARG A 114 -5.65 2.54 -5.53
C ARG A 114 -5.53 3.31 -6.85
N SER A 115 -4.32 3.50 -7.36
CA SER A 115 -4.11 4.28 -8.56
C SER A 115 -3.20 3.61 -9.58
N GLU A 116 -3.11 4.22 -10.75
CA GLU A 116 -2.22 3.81 -11.83
C GLU A 116 -0.73 3.96 -11.48
N VAL A 117 -0.35 4.87 -10.56
CA VAL A 117 1.06 5.07 -10.18
C VAL A 117 1.54 4.14 -9.06
N LYS A 118 0.67 3.24 -8.56
CA LYS A 118 1.00 2.29 -7.47
C LYS A 118 2.29 1.52 -7.72
N THR A 119 2.57 1.16 -8.97
CA THR A 119 3.77 0.41 -9.38
C THR A 119 5.03 1.26 -9.26
N LYS A 120 4.96 2.55 -9.64
CA LYS A 120 6.06 3.50 -9.50
C LYS A 120 6.37 3.77 -8.03
N LEU A 121 5.35 4.03 -7.21
CA LEU A 121 5.52 4.19 -5.75
C LEU A 121 6.12 2.93 -5.14
N ARG A 122 5.57 1.75 -5.45
CA ARG A 122 6.08 0.47 -4.96
C ARG A 122 7.57 0.32 -5.26
N SER A 123 7.97 0.53 -6.52
CA SER A 123 9.38 0.46 -6.90
C SER A 123 10.25 1.48 -6.15
N ALA A 124 9.77 2.70 -5.95
CA ALA A 124 10.48 3.73 -5.20
C ALA A 124 10.66 3.36 -3.73
N VAL A 125 9.61 2.88 -3.06
CA VAL A 125 9.66 2.42 -1.66
C VAL A 125 10.63 1.26 -1.52
N ILE A 126 10.58 0.26 -2.40
CA ILE A 126 11.47 -0.91 -2.34
C ILE A 126 12.93 -0.52 -2.57
N GLN A 127 13.21 0.33 -3.55
CA GLN A 127 14.56 0.83 -3.79
C GLN A 127 15.09 1.65 -2.61
N ASP A 128 14.26 2.52 -2.05
CA ASP A 128 14.64 3.33 -0.89
C ASP A 128 14.90 2.47 0.35
N THR A 129 14.08 1.44 0.57
CA THR A 129 14.24 0.46 1.64
C THR A 129 15.58 -0.25 1.54
N TYR A 130 15.95 -0.70 0.33
CA TYR A 130 17.26 -1.29 0.07
C TYR A 130 18.41 -0.35 0.42
N LEU A 131 18.35 0.91 -0.04
CA LEU A 131 19.38 1.90 0.22
C LEU A 131 19.45 2.31 1.70
N TYR A 132 18.32 2.34 2.39
CA TYR A 132 18.26 2.60 3.82
C TYR A 132 18.94 1.47 4.61
N TYR A 133 18.55 0.22 4.38
CA TYR A 133 19.12 -0.90 5.12
C TYR A 133 20.54 -1.26 4.69
N SER A 134 20.95 -0.93 3.47
CA SER A 134 22.36 -0.98 3.07
C SER A 134 23.21 -0.02 3.91
N ARG A 135 22.72 1.19 4.21
CA ARG A 135 23.46 2.11 5.09
C ARG A 135 23.45 1.63 6.54
N LYS A 136 22.28 1.28 7.07
CA LYS A 136 22.13 0.80 8.45
C LYS A 136 22.92 -0.48 8.73
N SER A 137 23.05 -1.39 7.76
CA SER A 137 23.80 -2.63 7.94
C SER A 137 25.28 -2.37 8.24
N TYR A 138 25.91 -1.46 7.49
CA TYR A 138 27.29 -1.06 7.73
C TYR A 138 27.47 -0.24 9.02
N GLU A 139 26.47 0.54 9.42
CA GLU A 139 26.48 1.21 10.74
C GLU A 139 26.41 0.19 11.88
N TRP A 140 25.55 -0.82 11.79
CA TRP A 140 25.32 -1.78 12.87
C TRP A 140 26.42 -2.82 13.00
N ILE A 141 26.99 -3.29 11.89
CA ILE A 141 27.96 -4.39 11.92
C ILE A 141 29.25 -4.05 12.67
N VAL A 142 29.60 -2.76 12.75
CA VAL A 142 30.75 -2.27 13.51
C VAL A 142 30.40 -1.94 14.96
N GLN A 143 29.12 -1.70 15.27
CA GLN A 143 28.64 -1.30 16.59
C GLN A 143 28.27 -2.50 17.48
N TYR A 144 27.77 -3.58 16.88
CA TYR A 144 27.22 -4.72 17.62
C TYR A 144 28.08 -5.98 17.46
N PRO A 145 28.28 -6.75 18.53
CA PRO A 145 28.75 -8.12 18.43
C PRO A 145 27.85 -8.94 17.50
N LEU A 146 28.38 -10.02 16.93
CA LEU A 146 27.67 -10.81 15.94
C LEU A 146 26.26 -11.22 16.39
N GLN A 147 26.12 -11.81 17.58
CA GLN A 147 24.82 -12.29 18.05
C GLN A 147 23.79 -11.17 18.13
N ASP A 148 24.19 -10.01 18.62
CA ASP A 148 23.32 -8.83 18.73
C ASP A 148 22.98 -8.26 17.34
N TYR A 149 23.93 -8.28 16.40
CA TYR A 149 23.68 -7.91 15.02
C TYR A 149 22.64 -8.85 14.37
N LEU A 150 22.78 -10.17 14.55
CA LEU A 150 21.84 -11.17 14.03
C LEU A 150 20.44 -10.99 14.62
N ALA A 151 20.35 -10.77 15.94
CA ALA A 151 19.08 -10.50 16.61
C ALA A 151 18.42 -9.22 16.07
N LYS A 152 19.22 -8.18 15.84
CA LYS A 152 18.75 -6.91 15.27
C LYS A 152 18.28 -7.05 13.83
N VAL A 153 18.96 -7.85 13.00
CA VAL A 153 18.51 -8.20 11.64
C VAL A 153 17.14 -8.88 11.72
N GLN A 154 17.01 -9.91 12.56
CA GLN A 154 15.77 -10.67 12.73
C GLN A 154 14.59 -9.76 13.09
N GLU A 155 14.77 -8.90 14.09
CA GLU A 155 13.76 -7.93 14.51
C GLU A 155 13.41 -6.95 13.38
N THR A 156 14.43 -6.49 12.66
CA THR A 156 14.28 -5.56 11.54
C THR A 156 13.46 -6.16 10.41
N VAL A 157 13.74 -7.41 10.01
CA VAL A 157 12.97 -8.10 8.97
C VAL A 157 11.50 -8.27 9.36
N GLN A 158 11.22 -8.60 10.62
CA GLN A 158 9.84 -8.74 11.11
C GLN A 158 9.10 -7.40 11.11
N LYS A 159 9.74 -6.33 11.61
CA LYS A 159 9.14 -4.99 11.64
C LYS A 159 8.95 -4.44 10.23
N GLU A 160 9.95 -4.59 9.36
CA GLU A 160 9.89 -4.04 8.01
C GLU A 160 8.89 -4.79 7.13
N THR A 161 8.74 -6.10 7.30
CA THR A 161 7.66 -6.87 6.64
C THR A 161 6.30 -6.24 6.95
N LYS A 162 6.01 -5.98 8.23
CA LYS A 162 4.75 -5.34 8.65
C LYS A 162 4.58 -3.94 8.06
N ARG A 163 5.66 -3.14 8.04
CA ARG A 163 5.67 -1.80 7.43
C ARG A 163 5.36 -1.88 5.94
N LEU A 164 6.03 -2.75 5.18
CA LEU A 164 5.81 -2.89 3.74
C LEU A 164 4.39 -3.34 3.39
N ILE A 165 3.85 -4.31 4.15
CA ILE A 165 2.44 -4.75 4.02
C ILE A 165 1.50 -3.56 4.20
N HIS A 166 1.73 -2.77 5.25
CA HIS A 166 0.87 -1.64 5.58
C HIS A 166 0.99 -0.52 4.54
N TYR A 167 2.21 -0.03 4.30
CA TYR A 167 2.52 1.03 3.36
C TYR A 167 2.02 0.73 1.95
N LEU A 168 2.29 -0.47 1.44
CA LEU A 168 1.99 -0.80 0.05
C LEU A 168 0.61 -1.44 -0.13
N CYS A 169 -0.14 -1.69 0.95
CA CYS A 169 -1.43 -2.36 0.92
C CYS A 169 -1.37 -3.70 0.15
N ILE A 170 -0.36 -4.51 0.45
CA ILE A 170 -0.07 -5.80 -0.22
C ILE A 170 -0.36 -6.99 0.69
N SER A 171 -0.38 -8.20 0.15
CA SER A 171 -0.54 -9.41 0.97
C SER A 171 0.69 -9.69 1.84
N GLU A 172 0.53 -10.54 2.86
CA GLU A 172 1.64 -10.97 3.71
C GLU A 172 2.72 -11.73 2.94
N GLU A 173 2.31 -12.56 1.97
CA GLU A 173 3.21 -13.29 1.08
C GLU A 173 4.06 -12.33 0.24
N GLU A 174 3.43 -11.33 -0.39
CA GLU A 174 4.14 -10.32 -1.16
C GLU A 174 5.06 -9.48 -0.27
N GLY A 175 4.60 -9.06 0.90
CA GLY A 175 5.37 -8.26 1.84
C GLY A 175 6.63 -8.97 2.31
N SER A 176 6.49 -10.25 2.66
CA SER A 176 7.63 -11.10 3.04
C SER A 176 8.63 -11.23 1.89
N GLY A 177 8.15 -11.54 0.68
CA GLY A 177 8.99 -11.65 -0.51
C GLY A 177 9.76 -10.37 -0.86
N LEU A 178 9.13 -9.20 -0.68
CA LEU A 178 9.78 -7.91 -0.86
C LEU A 178 10.79 -7.60 0.25
N CYS A 179 10.46 -7.92 1.50
CA CYS A 179 11.34 -7.67 2.63
C CYS A 179 12.66 -8.44 2.49
N LEU A 180 12.63 -9.68 2.00
CA LEU A 180 13.87 -10.45 1.74
C LEU A 180 14.79 -9.74 0.75
N LYS A 181 14.21 -9.23 -0.35
CA LYS A 181 14.96 -8.52 -1.39
C LYS A 181 15.49 -7.16 -0.91
N ALA A 182 14.69 -6.43 -0.15
CA ALA A 182 14.99 -5.04 0.22
C ALA A 182 15.74 -4.91 1.56
N VAL A 183 15.70 -5.93 2.41
CA VAL A 183 16.23 -5.87 3.78
C VAL A 183 17.27 -6.96 4.00
N SER A 184 16.91 -8.23 3.79
CA SER A 184 17.84 -9.34 4.03
C SER A 184 19.06 -9.29 3.11
N ALA A 185 18.86 -9.01 1.82
CA ALA A 185 19.95 -8.92 0.86
C ALA A 185 21.04 -7.88 1.23
N PRO A 186 20.73 -6.59 1.50
CA PRO A 186 21.77 -5.63 1.89
C PRO A 186 22.39 -5.92 3.27
N LEU A 187 21.68 -6.56 4.21
CA LEU A 187 22.23 -6.96 5.51
C LEU A 187 23.22 -8.12 5.35
N MET A 188 22.92 -9.10 4.49
CA MET A 188 23.82 -10.21 4.15
C MET A 188 25.05 -9.71 3.39
N GLN A 189 24.86 -8.82 2.41
CA GLN A 189 25.96 -8.27 1.62
C GLN A 189 26.99 -7.53 2.50
N ALA A 190 26.53 -6.73 3.47
CA ALA A 190 27.41 -6.06 4.40
C ALA A 190 28.19 -7.04 5.27
N TYR A 191 27.54 -8.13 5.71
CA TYR A 191 28.19 -9.17 6.50
C TYR A 191 29.26 -9.96 5.74
N GLU A 192 28.97 -10.35 4.50
CA GLU A 192 29.95 -10.97 3.61
C GLU A 192 31.18 -10.08 3.42
N ASN A 193 30.97 -8.78 3.22
CA ASN A 193 32.06 -7.84 3.01
C ASN A 193 32.89 -7.67 4.30
N TYR A 194 32.24 -7.53 5.45
CA TYR A 194 32.93 -7.42 6.74
C TYR A 194 33.76 -8.65 7.09
N THR A 195 33.24 -9.86 6.88
CA THR A 195 33.97 -11.10 7.16
C THR A 195 35.19 -11.28 6.26
N LYS A 196 35.07 -10.92 4.98
CA LYS A 196 36.20 -10.89 4.02
C LYS A 196 37.29 -9.91 4.47
N GLU A 197 36.91 -8.69 4.86
CA GLU A 197 37.85 -7.65 5.31
C GLU A 197 38.58 -8.02 6.61
N LYS A 198 37.89 -8.68 7.54
CA LYS A 198 38.47 -9.06 8.84
C LYS A 198 39.24 -10.38 8.82
N HIS A 199 39.33 -11.06 7.67
CA HIS A 199 39.92 -12.40 7.53
C HIS A 199 39.36 -13.42 8.55
N ILE A 200 38.10 -13.25 8.95
CA ILE A 200 37.40 -14.19 9.83
C ILE A 200 37.00 -15.39 8.95
N GLY A 201 37.11 -16.62 9.47
CA GLY A 201 36.71 -17.86 8.79
C GLY A 201 35.21 -17.89 8.44
N GLY A 202 34.83 -17.14 7.41
CA GLY A 202 33.46 -16.70 7.15
C GLY A 202 32.48 -17.81 6.76
N GLN A 203 32.96 -18.99 6.36
CA GLN A 203 32.09 -20.08 5.90
C GLN A 203 31.13 -20.61 6.98
N VAL A 204 31.60 -20.82 8.21
CA VAL A 204 30.75 -21.33 9.32
C VAL A 204 29.73 -20.28 9.76
N LEU A 205 30.13 -19.01 9.72
CA LEU A 205 29.31 -17.86 10.11
C LEU A 205 28.23 -17.53 9.08
N LEU A 206 28.57 -17.60 7.79
CA LEU A 206 27.61 -17.42 6.70
C LEU A 206 26.56 -18.53 6.71
N GLN A 207 26.97 -19.76 6.98
CA GLN A 207 26.05 -20.89 7.11
C GLN A 207 25.10 -20.68 8.29
N THR A 208 25.60 -20.17 9.42
CA THR A 208 24.77 -19.83 10.59
C THR A 208 23.75 -18.74 10.26
N TYR A 209 24.16 -17.69 9.54
CA TYR A 209 23.25 -16.62 9.10
C TYR A 209 22.20 -17.14 8.11
N LYS A 210 22.59 -17.96 7.12
CA LYS A 210 21.66 -18.57 6.17
C LYS A 210 20.64 -19.46 6.86
N THR A 211 21.06 -20.24 7.86
CA THR A 211 20.13 -21.02 8.70
C THR A 211 19.20 -20.13 9.51
N VAL A 212 19.66 -18.98 10.02
CA VAL A 212 18.78 -18.00 10.68
C VAL A 212 17.83 -17.35 9.68
N GLU A 213 18.27 -17.03 8.46
CA GLU A 213 17.40 -16.52 7.40
C GLU A 213 16.35 -17.54 6.98
N ASP A 214 16.73 -18.81 6.83
CA ASP A 214 15.82 -19.92 6.53
C ASP A 214 14.83 -20.18 7.68
N ASP A 215 15.27 -20.09 8.95
CA ASP A 215 14.39 -20.16 10.14
C ASP A 215 13.46 -18.95 10.21
N LEU A 216 13.94 -17.76 9.86
CA LEU A 216 13.13 -16.54 9.80
C LEU A 216 12.06 -16.65 8.70
N LEU A 217 12.44 -17.16 7.54
CA LEU A 217 11.56 -17.46 6.42
C LEU A 217 10.49 -18.47 6.82
N ASP A 218 10.89 -19.58 7.44
CA ASP A 218 9.98 -20.62 7.92
C ASP A 218 9.04 -20.08 9.00
N ARG A 219 9.53 -19.28 9.95
CA ARG A 219 8.71 -18.65 11.00
C ARG A 219 7.74 -17.61 10.46
N CYS A 220 8.13 -16.80 9.48
CA CYS A 220 7.22 -15.88 8.80
C CYS A 220 6.11 -16.66 8.06
N SER A 221 6.44 -17.84 7.53
CA SER A 221 5.49 -18.74 6.86
C SER A 221 4.53 -19.48 7.82
N ARG A 222 4.86 -19.56 9.12
CA ARG A 222 4.02 -20.21 10.15
C ARG A 222 3.07 -19.24 10.87
N LEU A 223 3.37 -17.94 10.86
CA LEU A 223 2.52 -16.91 11.49
C LEU A 223 1.22 -16.61 10.71
N THR A 224 1.09 -17.13 9.49
CA THR A 224 -0.11 -17.05 8.63
C THR A 224 -1.20 -18.06 8.99
N ILE A 225 -0.94 -19.04 9.87
CA ILE A 225 -1.88 -20.16 10.12
C ILE A 225 -2.61 -20.07 11.47
N ASP A 226 -2.20 -19.19 12.40
CA ASP A 226 -2.90 -19.06 13.69
C ASP A 226 -3.87 -17.86 13.70
N ASN A 227 -4.81 -17.85 12.74
CA ASN A 227 -6.09 -17.19 12.94
C ASN A 227 -7.01 -18.20 13.62
N GLY A 228 -7.17 -18.04 14.94
CA GLY A 228 -7.83 -18.96 15.85
C GLY A 228 -9.10 -19.61 15.30
N LEU A 229 -9.05 -20.94 15.20
CA LEU A 229 -10.21 -21.79 15.30
C LEU A 229 -10.57 -21.93 16.79
N ASP A 230 -11.25 -20.94 17.36
CA ASP A 230 -12.12 -21.20 18.50
C ASP A 230 -13.50 -21.62 17.96
N ASN A 231 -13.53 -22.84 17.41
CA ASN A 231 -14.75 -23.63 17.34
C ASN A 231 -15.01 -24.18 18.75
N ASN A 232 -15.74 -23.44 19.59
CA ASN A 232 -16.42 -24.05 20.73
C ASN A 232 -17.82 -24.48 20.32
N SER A 233 -17.91 -25.75 19.95
CA SER A 233 -19.11 -26.57 20.01
C SER A 233 -19.59 -26.71 21.46
N PHE A 234 -20.82 -26.26 21.74
CA PHE A 234 -21.73 -26.79 22.77
C PHE A 234 -23.13 -26.73 22.15
N SER A 235 -23.58 -27.80 21.50
CA SER A 235 -24.37 -28.92 22.06
C SER A 235 -25.80 -28.55 22.45
N HIS A 236 -26.74 -29.20 21.78
CA HIS A 236 -28.16 -29.43 22.12
C HIS A 236 -28.59 -29.19 23.58
N MET A 237 -29.73 -28.52 23.75
CA MET A 237 -30.93 -29.07 24.42
C MET A 237 -32.14 -28.14 24.21
N GLU A 238 -33.25 -28.76 23.80
CA GLU A 238 -34.64 -28.26 23.66
C GLU A 238 -34.98 -27.21 22.59
#